data_AF-A0A8C5EV38-F1
#
_entry.id   AF-A0A8C5EV38-F1
#
_cell.length_a   1.000
_cell.length_b   1.000
_cell.length_c   1.000
_cell.angle_alpha   90.00
_cell.angle_beta   90.00
_cell.angle_gamma   90.00
#
_symmetry.space_group_name_H-M   'P 1'
#
loop_
_entity.id
_entity.type
_entity.pdbx_description
1 polymer ?
#
loop_
_entity_poly.entity_id
_entity_poly.type
_entity_poly.pdbx_seq_one_letter_code
_entity_poly.pdbx_strand_id
1 'polypeptide(L)'
;CIMSPWTEWSACSASCGLGSLFRQREVVRAPLPGGVCDGPQFDTRACFTQVCSVDGDWSEWSGWSQCDVECGGGVSQRNRSCSAPPPKNGGRECEGMSRQSQSCNTRPCTAHTVDGGWSDWSRWSPCSSQCGSGEQTRDRLCNSPAPQHGGLSCSGPHIQSRDCNSQPCSGTHTLCVCVCVCVCAGFLLCDSAPGCRVDGAWGQWGPWTGCSLSCGGGEKLRKRLCDNPPPEGGARGCVGVAEQQKACNTQQCTGDSGGPWWSWSQWSVCSVSCGGGQQARSRLCRSEPLNNPKYVVKKEIEISR
;
A
#
# COMPACT_ATOMS: atom_id res chain seq x y z
N CYS A 1 33.97 10.65 88.29
CA CYS A 1 33.63 11.88 87.56
C CYS A 1 32.12 11.88 87.31
N ILE A 2 31.50 13.00 86.88
CA ILE A 2 30.06 13.07 86.62
C ILE A 2 29.83 13.56 85.18
N MET A 3 29.05 12.79 84.41
CA MET A 3 28.65 13.13 83.04
C MET A 3 27.27 13.81 83.05
N SER A 4 27.02 14.71 82.10
CA SER A 4 25.67 15.25 81.88
C SER A 4 24.72 14.16 81.34
N PRO A 5 23.40 14.38 81.39
CA PRO A 5 22.48 13.66 80.53
C PRO A 5 22.89 13.81 79.06
N TRP A 6 22.54 12.82 78.25
CA TRP A 6 22.68 12.92 76.80
C TRP A 6 21.76 14.00 76.25
N THR A 7 22.21 14.72 75.22
CA THR A 7 21.31 15.53 74.39
C THR A 7 20.27 14.64 73.70
N GLU A 8 19.18 15.26 73.24
CA GLU A 8 18.34 14.64 72.23
C GLU A 8 19.16 14.30 70.98
N TRP A 9 18.68 13.30 70.24
CA TRP A 9 19.30 12.89 68.99
C TRP A 9 19.16 14.00 67.93
N SER A 10 20.23 14.21 67.14
CA SER A 10 20.18 15.09 65.98
C SER A 10 19.19 14.60 64.93
N ALA A 11 18.81 15.47 64.00
CA ALA A 11 18.22 15.04 62.74
C ALA A 11 19.19 14.09 62.01
N CYS A 12 18.63 13.22 61.17
CA CYS A 12 19.44 12.35 60.32
C CYS A 12 20.29 13.19 59.37
N SER A 13 21.57 12.86 59.22
CA SER A 13 22.49 13.57 58.34
C SER A 13 22.11 13.52 56.85
N ALA A 14 21.22 12.60 56.46
CA ALA A 14 20.75 12.44 55.09
C ALA A 14 19.21 12.47 55.04
N SER A 15 18.67 13.14 54.03
CA SER A 15 17.22 13.22 53.77
C SER A 15 16.66 11.98 53.06
N CYS A 16 17.55 11.16 52.48
CA CYS A 16 17.26 9.87 51.88
C CYS A 16 18.48 8.94 52.06
N GLY A 17 18.28 7.63 51.97
CA GLY A 17 19.32 6.62 52.07
C GLY A 17 19.80 6.39 53.50
N LEU A 18 21.04 5.91 53.59
CA LEU A 18 21.73 5.68 54.87
C LEU A 18 22.33 7.00 55.35
N GLY A 19 21.95 7.40 56.56
CA GLY A 19 22.56 8.52 57.26
C GLY A 19 22.98 8.14 58.68
N SER A 20 23.47 9.12 59.42
CA SER A 20 23.77 9.00 60.84
C SER A 20 23.13 10.13 61.63
N LEU A 21 22.65 9.81 62.81
CA LEU A 21 22.29 10.78 63.84
C LEU A 21 23.27 10.64 65.00
N PHE A 22 23.54 11.75 65.67
CA PHE A 22 24.45 11.80 66.81
C PHE A 22 23.78 12.45 68.01
N ARG A 23 24.31 12.15 69.19
CA ARG A 23 24.04 12.85 70.44
C ARG A 23 25.33 12.99 71.23
N GLN A 24 25.37 13.97 72.12
CA GLN A 24 26.55 14.27 72.91
C GLN A 24 26.22 14.47 74.38
N ARG A 25 27.24 14.38 75.23
CA ARG A 25 27.17 14.72 76.65
C ARG A 25 28.53 15.24 77.11
N GLU A 26 28.53 16.07 78.14
CA GLU A 26 29.73 16.73 78.63
C GLU A 26 30.13 16.22 80.03
N VAL A 27 31.38 16.47 80.40
CA VAL A 27 31.89 16.18 81.75
C VAL A 27 31.51 17.34 82.68
N VAL A 28 30.46 17.17 83.47
CA VAL A 28 30.00 18.16 84.46
C VAL A 28 30.97 18.27 85.63
N ARG A 29 31.62 17.16 86.01
CA ARG A 29 32.63 17.14 87.06
C ARG A 29 33.80 16.24 86.68
N ALA A 30 35.00 16.81 86.64
CA ALA A 30 36.25 16.11 86.34
C ALA A 30 36.50 14.91 87.29
N PRO A 31 37.28 13.89 86.86
CA PRO A 31 37.70 12.82 87.75
C PRO A 31 38.61 13.35 88.86
N LEU A 32 38.65 12.62 89.98
CA LEU A 32 39.63 12.87 91.04
C LEU A 32 41.06 12.56 90.52
N PRO A 33 42.12 13.09 91.16
CA PRO A 33 43.50 12.82 90.74
C PRO A 33 43.77 11.31 90.62
N GLY A 34 44.25 10.87 89.44
CA GLY A 34 44.49 9.46 89.12
C GLY A 34 43.29 8.70 88.55
N GLY A 35 42.10 9.31 88.46
CA GLY A 35 40.91 8.72 87.85
C GLY A 35 40.71 9.15 86.38
N VAL A 36 39.97 8.34 85.62
CA VAL A 36 39.51 8.64 84.26
C VAL A 36 37.98 8.67 84.24
N CYS A 37 37.39 9.45 83.34
CA CYS A 37 35.97 9.33 83.05
C CYS A 37 35.70 8.15 82.12
N ASP A 38 35.03 7.11 82.63
CA ASP A 38 34.59 6.00 81.79
C ASP A 38 33.30 6.34 81.02
N GLY A 39 33.37 6.10 79.72
CA GLY A 39 32.24 6.19 78.79
C GLY A 39 32.38 7.29 77.72
N PRO A 40 31.77 7.11 76.54
CA PRO A 40 31.93 8.03 75.43
C PRO A 40 31.19 9.35 75.67
N GLN A 41 31.71 10.44 75.08
CA GLN A 41 31.08 11.76 75.02
C GLN A 41 30.20 11.95 73.78
N PHE A 42 30.42 11.11 72.76
CA PHE A 42 29.67 11.09 71.51
C PHE A 42 29.09 9.69 71.28
N ASP A 43 27.84 9.64 70.89
CA ASP A 43 27.16 8.41 70.49
C ASP A 43 26.55 8.64 69.11
N THR A 44 26.68 7.65 68.23
CA THR A 44 26.26 7.76 66.82
C THR A 44 25.48 6.51 66.44
N ARG A 45 24.36 6.71 65.75
CA ARG A 45 23.52 5.63 65.25
C ARG A 45 23.18 5.84 63.80
N ALA A 46 23.03 4.73 63.08
CA ALA A 46 22.52 4.76 61.72
C ALA A 46 21.03 5.15 61.72
N CYS A 47 20.65 5.99 60.75
CA CYS A 47 19.26 6.21 60.37
C CYS A 47 19.05 5.75 58.94
N PHE A 48 17.85 5.24 58.67
CA PHE A 48 17.36 4.98 57.33
C PHE A 48 16.06 5.77 57.18
N THR A 49 16.06 6.72 56.25
CA THR A 49 14.89 7.56 55.98
C THR A 49 14.04 6.91 54.88
N GLN A 50 14.27 7.31 53.64
CA GLN A 50 13.58 6.82 52.44
C GLN A 50 14.59 6.50 51.36
N VAL A 51 14.24 5.67 50.38
CA VAL A 51 15.18 5.36 49.29
C VAL A 51 15.41 6.61 48.43
N CYS A 52 16.67 6.93 48.12
CA CYS A 52 17.00 8.09 47.28
C CYS A 52 16.50 7.91 45.84
N SER A 53 15.88 8.95 45.29
CA SER A 53 15.63 9.04 43.85
C SER A 53 16.96 9.13 43.10
N VAL A 54 17.03 8.46 41.96
CA VAL A 54 18.15 8.57 41.02
C VAL A 54 17.56 9.03 39.71
N ASP A 55 17.88 10.24 39.29
CA ASP A 55 17.48 10.75 37.99
C ASP A 55 18.20 9.97 36.89
N GLY A 56 17.47 9.68 35.81
CA GLY A 56 18.01 9.01 34.64
C GLY A 56 18.94 9.93 33.86
N ASP A 57 20.03 9.37 33.34
CA ASP A 57 20.93 10.07 32.43
C ASP A 57 21.23 9.23 31.18
N TRP A 58 21.53 9.94 30.11
CA TRP A 58 21.76 9.36 28.79
C TRP A 58 23.06 8.57 28.76
N SER A 59 23.02 7.38 28.17
CA SER A 59 24.23 6.69 27.73
C SER A 59 24.96 7.50 26.66
N GLU A 60 26.22 7.14 26.42
CA GLU A 60 26.91 7.56 25.20
C GLU A 60 26.10 7.14 23.97
N TRP A 61 26.20 7.95 22.91
CA TRP A 61 25.61 7.62 21.63
C TRP A 61 26.31 6.41 21.01
N SER A 62 25.54 5.55 20.36
CA SER A 62 26.08 4.56 19.45
C SER A 62 26.88 5.23 18.32
N GLY A 63 27.73 4.44 17.66
CA GLY A 63 28.22 4.80 16.34
C GLY A 63 27.07 5.03 15.35
N TRP A 64 27.33 5.81 14.31
CA TRP A 64 26.43 5.96 13.17
C TRP A 64 26.29 4.64 12.41
N SER A 65 25.07 4.31 12.01
CA SER A 65 24.81 3.19 11.11
C SER A 65 25.46 3.43 9.74
N GLN A 66 25.61 2.37 8.96
CA GLN A 66 25.86 2.54 7.53
C GLN A 66 24.71 3.35 6.90
N CYS A 67 25.04 4.07 5.82
CA CYS A 67 24.05 4.79 5.04
C CYS A 67 23.11 3.78 4.38
N ASP A 68 21.82 4.08 4.33
CA ASP A 68 20.81 3.26 3.68
C ASP A 68 20.97 3.16 2.16
N VAL A 69 21.58 4.18 1.53
CA VAL A 69 21.92 4.19 0.10
C VAL A 69 23.37 4.57 -0.12
N GLU A 70 23.98 4.08 -1.20
CA GLU A 70 25.39 4.35 -1.52
C GLU A 70 25.62 5.72 -2.20
N CYS A 71 24.57 6.30 -2.80
CA CYS A 71 24.61 7.57 -3.52
C CYS A 71 23.21 8.17 -3.62
N GLY A 72 23.11 9.41 -4.09
CA GLY A 72 21.83 10.10 -4.33
C GLY A 72 21.17 10.69 -3.08
N GLY A 73 21.86 10.65 -1.93
CA GLY A 73 21.37 11.14 -0.64
C GLY A 73 20.63 10.06 0.13
N GLY A 74 21.22 9.65 1.25
CA GLY A 74 20.69 8.69 2.20
C GLY A 74 20.60 9.20 3.63
N VAL A 75 20.17 8.33 4.53
CA VAL A 75 20.04 8.58 5.97
C VAL A 75 20.85 7.56 6.76
N SER A 76 21.71 8.05 7.65
CA SER A 76 22.39 7.27 8.68
C SER A 76 21.79 7.61 10.05
N GLN A 77 21.70 6.63 10.94
CA GLN A 77 21.05 6.75 12.25
C GLN A 77 21.97 6.31 13.38
N ARG A 78 21.81 6.92 14.55
CA ARG A 78 22.41 6.47 15.81
C ARG A 78 21.42 6.55 16.97
N ASN A 79 21.66 5.75 18.01
CA ASN A 79 20.77 5.65 19.17
C ASN A 79 21.54 5.82 20.49
N ARG A 80 20.80 6.11 21.55
CA ARG A 80 21.27 6.09 22.94
C ARG A 80 20.12 5.67 23.86
N SER A 81 20.43 5.18 25.05
CA SER A 81 19.45 4.73 26.04
C SER A 81 19.57 5.52 27.35
N CYS A 82 18.46 5.69 28.07
CA CYS A 82 18.45 6.30 29.39
C CYS A 82 18.93 5.27 30.44
N SER A 83 20.24 5.04 30.50
CA SER A 83 20.81 3.91 31.24
C SER A 83 22.11 4.23 31.96
N ALA A 84 22.57 5.49 31.99
CA ALA A 84 23.88 5.84 32.54
C ALA A 84 23.81 7.03 33.53
N PRO A 85 23.03 6.97 34.62
CA PRO A 85 22.32 5.80 35.16
C PRO A 85 20.85 5.69 34.71
N PRO A 86 20.18 4.54 34.89
CA PRO A 86 18.73 4.46 34.69
C PRO A 86 17.99 5.12 35.86
N PRO A 87 16.81 5.73 35.61
CA PRO A 87 16.01 6.35 36.64
C PRO A 87 15.54 5.32 37.67
N LYS A 88 15.60 5.67 38.97
CA LYS A 88 15.16 4.81 40.08
C LYS A 88 14.43 5.62 41.15
N ASN A 89 13.55 4.93 41.88
CA ASN A 89 12.82 5.45 43.05
C ASN A 89 12.12 6.79 42.78
N GLY A 90 11.48 6.92 41.61
CA GLY A 90 10.78 8.14 41.21
C GLY A 90 11.68 9.27 40.68
N GLY A 91 12.93 8.98 40.33
CA GLY A 91 13.79 9.92 39.61
C GLY A 91 13.29 10.25 38.21
N ARG A 92 13.74 11.37 37.66
CA ARG A 92 13.28 11.89 36.37
C ARG A 92 13.77 11.05 35.20
N GLU A 93 12.91 10.90 34.19
CA GLU A 93 13.29 10.30 32.91
C GLU A 93 14.22 11.21 32.11
N CYS A 94 14.99 10.63 31.18
CA CYS A 94 15.90 11.40 30.35
C CYS A 94 15.15 12.30 29.35
N GLU A 95 15.41 13.61 29.39
CA GLU A 95 14.82 14.56 28.46
C GLU A 95 15.63 14.63 27.14
N GLY A 96 14.92 14.63 26.01
CA GLY A 96 15.49 14.74 24.66
C GLY A 96 15.33 13.49 23.79
N MET A 97 15.98 13.49 22.62
CA MET A 97 15.83 12.40 21.64
C MET A 97 16.72 11.20 21.97
N SER A 98 16.16 10.00 21.87
CA SER A 98 16.88 8.71 21.97
C SER A 98 17.45 8.23 20.63
N ARG A 99 17.02 8.82 19.52
CA ARG A 99 17.47 8.52 18.16
C ARG A 99 17.80 9.80 17.42
N GLN A 100 18.90 9.78 16.67
CA GLN A 100 19.31 10.87 15.79
C GLN A 100 19.52 10.32 14.37
N SER A 101 19.15 11.12 13.38
CA SER A 101 19.34 10.83 11.96
C SER A 101 20.15 11.94 11.31
N GLN A 102 21.00 11.61 10.35
CA GLN A 102 21.74 12.56 9.53
C GLN A 102 21.74 12.14 8.07
N SER A 103 21.87 13.10 7.16
CA SER A 103 22.05 12.80 5.74
C SER A 103 23.47 12.27 5.47
N CYS A 104 23.57 11.31 4.56
CA CYS A 104 24.83 10.73 4.10
C CYS A 104 24.77 10.51 2.58
N ASN A 105 25.92 10.22 1.95
CA ASN A 105 26.02 9.87 0.54
C ASN A 105 25.27 10.80 -0.44
N THR A 106 25.38 12.12 -0.23
CA THR A 106 24.72 13.17 -1.03
C THR A 106 25.29 13.33 -2.44
N ARG A 107 26.35 12.59 -2.78
CA ARG A 107 26.91 12.58 -4.13
C ARG A 107 25.87 11.97 -5.08
N PRO A 108 25.57 12.61 -6.22
CA PRO A 108 24.65 12.05 -7.19
C PRO A 108 25.17 10.68 -7.64
N CYS A 109 24.26 9.71 -7.74
CA CYS A 109 24.59 8.44 -8.37
C CYS A 109 25.02 8.71 -9.80
N THR A 110 26.22 8.27 -10.18
CA THR A 110 26.68 8.30 -11.58
C THR A 110 25.94 7.20 -12.35
N ALA A 111 24.64 7.40 -12.55
CA ALA A 111 23.87 6.59 -13.46
C ALA A 111 23.95 7.28 -14.82
N HIS A 112 24.58 6.62 -15.79
CA HIS A 112 24.53 7.07 -17.17
C HIS A 112 23.06 7.27 -17.56
N THR A 113 22.72 8.46 -18.03
CA THR A 113 21.40 8.73 -18.60
C THR A 113 21.22 7.80 -19.80
N VAL A 114 20.16 6.97 -19.77
CA VAL A 114 19.81 6.13 -20.91
C VAL A 114 18.67 6.83 -21.63
N ASP A 115 18.95 7.34 -22.83
CA ASP A 115 17.92 7.94 -23.68
C ASP A 115 16.97 6.86 -24.22
N GLY A 116 15.70 7.22 -24.40
CA GLY A 116 14.66 6.35 -24.91
C GLY A 116 14.84 6.00 -26.38
N GLY A 117 14.80 4.70 -26.69
CA GLY A 117 14.74 4.17 -28.05
C GLY A 117 13.36 3.64 -28.41
N TRP A 118 12.94 3.90 -29.65
CA TRP A 118 11.71 3.33 -30.20
C TRP A 118 11.85 1.81 -30.37
N SER A 119 10.82 1.07 -29.99
CA SER A 119 10.63 -0.31 -30.44
C SER A 119 10.39 -0.36 -31.95
N ASP A 120 10.52 -1.56 -32.52
CA ASP A 120 9.96 -1.82 -33.83
C ASP A 120 8.46 -1.50 -33.86
N TRP A 121 7.98 -1.11 -35.04
CA TRP A 121 6.56 -0.90 -35.28
C TRP A 121 5.78 -2.21 -35.17
N SER A 122 4.60 -2.14 -34.58
CA SER A 122 3.62 -3.21 -34.62
C SER A 122 3.16 -3.49 -36.07
N ARG A 123 2.53 -4.64 -36.26
CA ARG A 123 1.91 -4.97 -37.55
C ARG A 123 0.72 -4.05 -37.78
N TRP A 124 0.49 -3.68 -39.04
CA TRP A 124 -0.70 -2.92 -39.43
C TRP A 124 -1.98 -3.64 -39.00
N SER A 125 -2.93 -2.86 -38.49
CA SER A 125 -4.29 -3.33 -38.24
C SER A 125 -4.95 -3.84 -39.54
N PRO A 126 -6.02 -4.65 -39.45
CA PRO A 126 -6.89 -4.87 -40.59
C PRO A 126 -7.50 -3.54 -41.08
N CYS A 127 -7.86 -3.49 -42.37
CA CYS A 127 -8.45 -2.28 -42.96
C CYS A 127 -9.86 -2.06 -42.39
N SER A 128 -10.19 -0.82 -42.02
CA SER A 128 -11.49 -0.47 -41.45
C SER A 128 -12.65 -0.75 -42.40
N SER A 129 -12.42 -0.61 -43.71
CA SER A 129 -13.42 -0.82 -44.76
C SER A 129 -12.90 -1.80 -45.82
N GLN A 130 -13.78 -2.63 -46.39
CA GLN A 130 -13.39 -3.56 -47.48
C GLN A 130 -13.37 -2.86 -48.86
N CYS A 131 -14.03 -1.72 -48.99
CA CYS A 131 -14.10 -0.87 -50.17
C CYS A 131 -14.49 0.56 -49.73
N GLY A 132 -14.36 1.54 -50.62
CA GLY A 132 -14.79 2.90 -50.36
C GLY A 132 -13.93 3.63 -49.32
N SER A 133 -12.61 3.50 -49.42
CA SER A 133 -11.58 4.12 -48.55
C SER A 133 -11.68 3.72 -47.07
N GLY A 134 -10.87 2.73 -46.68
CA GLY A 134 -10.61 2.38 -45.29
C GLY A 134 -9.27 2.93 -44.80
N GLU A 135 -9.02 2.80 -43.50
CA GLU A 135 -7.79 3.21 -42.83
C GLU A 135 -7.21 2.03 -42.03
N GLN A 136 -5.88 1.94 -41.98
CA GLN A 136 -5.11 1.04 -41.12
C GLN A 136 -4.20 1.83 -40.21
N THR A 137 -4.01 1.36 -38.98
CA THR A 137 -3.14 1.97 -37.98
C THR A 137 -2.09 0.98 -37.49
N ARG A 138 -0.95 1.50 -37.03
CA ARG A 138 0.07 0.75 -36.28
C ARG A 138 0.71 1.65 -35.23
N ASP A 139 1.34 1.04 -34.24
CA ASP A 139 1.89 1.70 -33.07
C ASP A 139 3.29 1.19 -32.72
N ARG A 140 4.03 1.96 -31.93
CA ARG A 140 5.34 1.59 -31.37
C ARG A 140 5.51 2.16 -29.98
N LEU A 141 6.35 1.54 -29.17
CA LEU A 141 6.57 1.89 -27.77
C LEU A 141 7.98 2.46 -27.56
N CYS A 142 8.13 3.41 -26.63
CA CYS A 142 9.43 3.96 -26.26
C CYS A 142 10.07 3.11 -25.17
N ASN A 143 10.51 1.90 -25.52
CA ASN A 143 11.00 0.92 -24.55
C ASN A 143 12.23 0.13 -25.00
N SER A 144 12.89 0.53 -26.09
CA SER A 144 14.01 -0.20 -26.69
C SER A 144 15.25 0.69 -26.89
N PRO A 145 15.91 1.17 -25.82
CA PRO A 145 15.61 0.97 -24.39
C PRO A 145 14.61 2.00 -23.84
N ALA A 146 14.01 1.75 -22.67
CA ALA A 146 13.20 2.75 -21.99
C ALA A 146 14.10 3.85 -21.38
N PRO A 147 13.67 5.13 -21.34
CA PRO A 147 14.44 6.19 -20.70
C PRO A 147 14.70 5.88 -19.22
N GLN A 148 15.94 6.00 -18.78
CA GLN A 148 16.33 5.81 -17.38
C GLN A 148 17.18 6.96 -16.89
N HIS A 149 17.12 7.21 -15.58
CA HIS A 149 17.97 8.18 -14.89
C HIS A 149 17.90 9.61 -15.45
N GLY A 150 16.72 10.01 -15.96
CA GLY A 150 16.52 11.34 -16.54
C GLY A 150 16.93 11.47 -18.02
N GLY A 151 17.15 10.35 -18.72
CA GLY A 151 17.36 10.33 -20.17
C GLY A 151 16.16 10.85 -20.97
N LEU A 152 16.41 11.25 -22.22
CA LEU A 152 15.42 11.89 -23.08
C LEU A 152 14.34 10.90 -23.53
N SER A 153 13.09 11.36 -23.60
CA SER A 153 11.98 10.59 -24.18
C SER A 153 12.11 10.47 -25.71
N CYS A 154 11.55 9.41 -26.28
CA CYS A 154 11.57 9.20 -27.73
C CYS A 154 10.86 10.34 -28.49
N SER A 155 11.51 10.87 -29.52
CA SER A 155 10.96 11.94 -30.36
C SER A 155 10.23 11.37 -31.59
N GLY A 156 9.06 11.94 -31.91
CA GLY A 156 8.24 11.57 -33.07
C GLY A 156 6.92 10.86 -32.72
N PRO A 157 6.09 10.51 -33.72
CA PRO A 157 4.79 9.89 -33.48
C PRO A 157 4.92 8.43 -33.04
N HIS A 158 4.11 8.03 -32.06
CA HIS A 158 3.99 6.65 -31.57
C HIS A 158 2.90 5.86 -32.30
N ILE A 159 2.07 6.53 -33.11
CA ILE A 159 1.00 5.95 -33.93
C ILE A 159 1.19 6.43 -35.37
N GLN A 160 0.94 5.55 -36.33
CA GLN A 160 0.92 5.87 -37.75
C GLN A 160 -0.35 5.31 -38.39
N SER A 161 -0.99 6.11 -39.23
CA SER A 161 -2.13 5.72 -40.07
C SER A 161 -1.77 5.68 -41.55
N ARG A 162 -2.50 4.88 -42.33
CA ARG A 162 -2.49 4.92 -43.80
C ARG A 162 -3.83 4.48 -44.38
N ASP A 163 -4.12 4.96 -45.58
CA ASP A 163 -5.29 4.52 -46.34
C ASP A 163 -5.12 3.10 -46.90
N CYS A 164 -6.24 2.40 -47.03
CA CYS A 164 -6.35 1.08 -47.62
C CYS A 164 -7.69 0.93 -48.34
N ASN A 165 -7.79 -0.02 -49.28
CA ASN A 165 -9.04 -0.36 -49.97
C ASN A 165 -9.78 0.85 -50.60
N SER A 166 -9.05 1.65 -51.39
CA SER A 166 -9.60 2.80 -52.12
C SER A 166 -10.49 2.41 -53.30
N GLN A 167 -10.64 1.13 -53.61
CA GLN A 167 -11.55 0.67 -54.66
C GLN A 167 -13.02 1.05 -54.34
N PRO A 168 -13.79 1.53 -55.32
CA PRO A 168 -15.22 1.82 -55.15
C PRO A 168 -16.00 0.53 -54.82
N CYS A 169 -16.95 0.63 -53.90
CA CYS A 169 -17.84 -0.48 -53.57
C CYS A 169 -18.80 -0.76 -54.73
N SER A 170 -18.89 -2.01 -55.22
CA SER A 170 -19.72 -2.38 -56.38
C SER A 170 -21.22 -2.58 -56.06
N GLY A 171 -21.74 -1.91 -55.04
CA GLY A 171 -23.17 -1.90 -54.71
C GLY A 171 -23.86 -0.71 -55.36
N THR A 172 -24.95 -0.94 -56.10
CA THR A 172 -25.81 0.11 -56.65
C THR A 172 -26.46 0.91 -55.51
N HIS A 173 -25.83 2.01 -55.10
CA HIS A 173 -26.49 3.01 -54.26
C HIS A 173 -27.42 3.83 -55.15
N THR A 174 -28.70 3.46 -55.17
CA THR A 174 -29.77 4.32 -55.68
C THR A 174 -29.78 5.58 -54.83
N LEU A 175 -29.40 6.71 -55.43
CA LEU A 175 -29.48 8.03 -54.80
C LEU A 175 -30.94 8.30 -54.39
N CYS A 176 -31.21 8.39 -53.08
CA CYS A 176 -32.49 8.85 -52.56
C CYS A 176 -32.65 10.34 -52.91
N VAL A 177 -33.51 10.64 -53.88
CA VAL A 177 -33.91 12.01 -54.20
C VAL A 177 -35.15 12.35 -53.39
N CYS A 178 -35.06 13.34 -52.50
CA CYS A 178 -36.22 13.89 -51.80
C CYS A 178 -37.13 14.62 -52.79
N VAL A 179 -38.38 14.17 -52.94
CA VAL A 179 -39.39 14.89 -53.72
C VAL A 179 -40.24 15.71 -52.74
N CYS A 180 -40.06 17.03 -52.76
CA CYS A 180 -40.85 17.95 -51.93
C CYS A 180 -41.99 18.52 -52.76
N VAL A 181 -43.24 18.35 -52.30
CA VAL A 181 -44.42 18.88 -52.97
C VAL A 181 -44.99 20.03 -52.13
N CYS A 182 -45.19 21.18 -52.77
CA CYS A 182 -45.73 22.36 -52.11
C CYS A 182 -47.26 22.25 -52.07
N VAL A 183 -47.85 22.26 -50.86
CA VAL A 183 -49.31 22.24 -50.70
C VAL A 183 -49.81 23.64 -50.38
N CYS A 184 -51.01 23.98 -50.87
CA CYS A 184 -51.57 25.35 -50.87
C CYS A 184 -51.79 26.00 -49.48
N ALA A 185 -51.43 25.32 -48.39
CA ALA A 185 -51.48 25.84 -47.02
C ALA A 185 -50.13 26.43 -46.53
N GLY A 186 -49.13 26.56 -47.40
CA GLY A 186 -47.85 27.21 -47.06
C GLY A 186 -46.85 26.32 -46.30
N PHE A 187 -47.06 25.00 -46.25
CA PHE A 187 -46.12 24.04 -45.69
C PHE A 187 -45.56 23.13 -46.80
N LEU A 188 -44.23 22.92 -46.78
CA LEU A 188 -43.53 22.00 -47.67
C LEU A 188 -43.60 20.59 -47.06
N LEU A 189 -44.26 19.64 -47.74
CA LEU A 189 -44.23 18.23 -47.35
C LEU A 189 -43.20 17.52 -48.23
N CYS A 190 -42.12 17.07 -47.60
CA CYS A 190 -41.11 16.22 -48.23
C CYS A 190 -41.35 14.80 -47.76
N ASP A 191 -41.67 13.91 -48.70
CA ASP A 191 -41.74 12.47 -48.44
C ASP A 191 -40.71 11.74 -49.31
N SER A 192 -40.03 10.77 -48.71
CA SER A 192 -39.15 9.88 -49.44
C SER A 192 -39.99 8.90 -50.25
N ALA A 193 -39.70 8.74 -51.56
CA ALA A 193 -40.48 7.87 -52.45
C ALA A 193 -40.72 6.47 -51.85
N PRO A 194 -41.88 5.83 -52.09
CA PRO A 194 -42.25 4.57 -51.46
C PRO A 194 -41.24 3.48 -51.84
N GLY A 195 -40.47 3.04 -50.84
CA GLY A 195 -39.34 2.11 -51.00
C GLY A 195 -38.12 2.43 -50.12
N CYS A 196 -38.05 3.61 -49.52
CA CYS A 196 -36.89 4.08 -48.74
C CYS A 196 -36.95 3.71 -47.25
N ARG A 197 -37.37 2.48 -46.90
CA ARG A 197 -37.32 1.99 -45.52
C ARG A 197 -36.20 0.98 -45.37
N VAL A 198 -35.06 1.42 -44.85
CA VAL A 198 -33.91 0.56 -44.59
C VAL A 198 -33.97 0.12 -43.13
N ASP A 199 -34.42 -1.12 -42.89
CA ASP A 199 -34.36 -1.71 -41.55
C ASP A 199 -32.91 -1.80 -41.09
N GLY A 200 -32.65 -1.38 -39.85
CA GLY A 200 -31.30 -1.34 -39.32
C GLY A 200 -30.74 -2.75 -39.17
N ALA A 201 -29.52 -2.98 -39.67
CA ALA A 201 -28.81 -4.24 -39.45
C ALA A 201 -27.49 -4.03 -38.68
N TRP A 202 -27.14 -5.09 -37.95
CA TRP A 202 -25.98 -5.09 -37.08
C TRP A 202 -24.68 -5.05 -37.89
N GLY A 203 -23.78 -4.15 -37.52
CA GLY A 203 -22.38 -4.20 -37.91
C GLY A 203 -21.67 -5.45 -37.39
N GLN A 204 -20.42 -5.64 -37.85
CA GLN A 204 -19.62 -6.77 -37.39
C GLN A 204 -19.33 -6.65 -35.88
N TRP A 205 -19.23 -7.80 -35.21
CA TRP A 205 -18.83 -7.83 -33.82
C TRP A 205 -17.39 -7.31 -33.66
N GLY A 206 -17.19 -6.40 -32.69
CA GLY A 206 -15.86 -6.03 -32.23
C GLY A 206 -15.09 -7.21 -31.63
N PRO A 207 -13.78 -7.06 -31.44
CA PRO A 207 -12.97 -8.09 -30.80
C PRO A 207 -13.45 -8.35 -29.36
N TRP A 208 -13.20 -9.56 -28.87
CA TRP A 208 -13.45 -9.87 -27.46
C TRP A 208 -12.49 -9.09 -26.57
N THR A 209 -12.98 -8.55 -25.46
CA THR A 209 -12.14 -8.01 -24.39
C THR A 209 -11.26 -9.11 -23.79
N GLY A 210 -10.22 -8.69 -23.07
CA GLY A 210 -9.51 -9.58 -22.15
C GLY A 210 -10.48 -10.26 -21.18
N CYS A 211 -10.16 -11.48 -20.77
CA CYS A 211 -10.97 -12.21 -19.80
C CYS A 211 -10.89 -11.53 -18.44
N SER A 212 -12.02 -11.33 -17.77
CA SER A 212 -12.06 -10.66 -16.46
C SER A 212 -11.28 -11.39 -15.37
N LEU A 213 -11.08 -12.70 -15.51
CA LEU A 213 -10.29 -13.52 -14.59
C LEU A 213 -9.30 -14.39 -15.39
N SER A 214 -8.10 -14.59 -14.84
CA SER A 214 -7.06 -15.43 -15.45
C SER A 214 -7.30 -16.94 -15.29
N CYS A 215 -8.09 -17.36 -14.31
CA CYS A 215 -8.50 -18.74 -14.07
C CYS A 215 -9.79 -18.77 -13.22
N GLY A 216 -10.42 -19.93 -13.09
CA GLY A 216 -11.58 -20.13 -12.21
C GLY A 216 -12.92 -19.68 -12.80
N GLY A 217 -12.95 -19.37 -14.09
CA GLY A 217 -14.14 -18.92 -14.82
C GLY A 217 -14.33 -17.41 -14.76
N GLY A 218 -13.76 -16.70 -15.75
CA GLY A 218 -14.01 -15.29 -16.01
C GLY A 218 -15.00 -15.07 -17.16
N GLU A 219 -15.26 -13.81 -17.46
CA GLU A 219 -16.19 -13.39 -18.50
C GLU A 219 -15.48 -12.41 -19.43
N LYS A 220 -15.69 -12.59 -20.73
CA LYS A 220 -15.25 -11.64 -21.74
C LYS A 220 -16.46 -11.12 -22.49
N LEU A 221 -16.32 -9.89 -22.99
CA LEU A 221 -17.40 -9.15 -23.63
C LEU A 221 -17.00 -8.77 -25.05
N ARG A 222 -17.99 -8.61 -25.92
CA ARG A 222 -17.82 -7.92 -27.20
C ARG A 222 -19.06 -7.13 -27.53
N LYS A 223 -18.89 -6.03 -28.26
CA LYS A 223 -19.97 -5.12 -28.66
C LYS A 223 -20.05 -5.01 -30.17
N ARG A 224 -21.22 -4.64 -30.69
CA ARG A 224 -21.48 -4.31 -32.09
C ARG A 224 -22.39 -3.10 -32.17
N LEU A 225 -22.26 -2.34 -33.23
CA LEU A 225 -23.07 -1.14 -33.49
C LEU A 225 -24.16 -1.45 -34.53
N CYS A 226 -25.25 -0.68 -34.50
CA CYS A 226 -26.36 -0.79 -35.44
C CYS A 226 -26.12 0.19 -36.59
N ASP A 227 -25.11 -0.10 -37.40
CA ASP A 227 -24.52 0.83 -38.37
C ASP A 227 -24.31 0.22 -39.77
N ASN A 228 -24.79 -0.99 -40.04
CA ASN A 228 -24.56 -1.65 -41.33
C ASN A 228 -25.76 -2.47 -41.82
N PRO A 229 -26.81 -1.83 -42.38
CA PRO A 229 -27.01 -0.38 -42.50
C PRO A 229 -27.64 0.25 -41.24
N PRO A 230 -27.40 1.54 -40.97
CA PRO A 230 -28.11 2.26 -39.91
C PRO A 230 -29.60 2.44 -40.28
N PRO A 231 -30.53 2.42 -39.30
CA PRO A 231 -31.95 2.58 -39.58
C PRO A 231 -32.28 4.02 -40.00
N GLU A 232 -32.92 4.20 -41.15
CA GLU A 232 -33.33 5.50 -41.70
C GLU A 232 -34.87 5.57 -41.89
N GLY A 233 -35.44 6.79 -41.89
CA GLY A 233 -36.85 6.99 -42.26
C GLY A 233 -37.90 6.31 -41.36
N GLY A 234 -37.63 6.14 -40.06
CA GLY A 234 -38.55 5.47 -39.13
C GLY A 234 -38.64 3.94 -39.33
N ALA A 235 -37.61 3.34 -39.92
CA ALA A 235 -37.43 1.89 -40.04
C ALA A 235 -37.24 1.18 -38.69
N ARG A 236 -37.40 -0.15 -38.65
CA ARG A 236 -37.20 -0.90 -37.39
C ARG A 236 -35.72 -0.90 -37.02
N GLY A 237 -35.44 -0.65 -35.74
CA GLY A 237 -34.08 -0.75 -35.20
C GLY A 237 -33.57 -2.20 -35.22
N CYS A 238 -32.26 -2.37 -35.01
CA CYS A 238 -31.63 -3.68 -35.06
C CYS A 238 -32.21 -4.66 -34.04
N VAL A 239 -32.68 -5.81 -34.51
CA VAL A 239 -33.28 -6.86 -33.67
C VAL A 239 -32.18 -7.76 -33.09
N GLY A 240 -32.14 -7.91 -31.77
CA GLY A 240 -31.14 -8.70 -31.04
C GLY A 240 -30.29 -7.86 -30.08
N VAL A 241 -29.25 -8.45 -29.50
CA VAL A 241 -28.40 -7.77 -28.49
C VAL A 241 -27.21 -7.04 -29.13
N ALA A 242 -26.90 -5.84 -28.64
CA ALA A 242 -25.71 -5.06 -29.03
C ALA A 242 -24.43 -5.54 -28.33
N GLU A 243 -24.58 -6.30 -27.25
CA GLU A 243 -23.51 -6.76 -26.40
C GLU A 243 -23.65 -8.27 -26.16
N GLN A 244 -22.53 -8.97 -26.25
CA GLN A 244 -22.48 -10.41 -26.02
C GLN A 244 -21.38 -10.74 -25.01
N GLN A 245 -21.73 -11.59 -24.05
CA GLN A 245 -20.85 -12.08 -23.00
C GLN A 245 -20.59 -13.57 -23.18
N LYS A 246 -19.36 -14.02 -22.91
CA LYS A 246 -19.00 -15.43 -22.95
C LYS A 246 -18.05 -15.77 -21.81
N ALA A 247 -18.28 -16.94 -21.20
CA ALA A 247 -17.35 -17.50 -20.23
C ALA A 247 -15.98 -17.76 -20.86
N CYS A 248 -14.93 -17.46 -20.12
CA CYS A 248 -13.54 -17.68 -20.49
C CYS A 248 -12.76 -18.15 -19.26
N ASN A 249 -11.59 -18.74 -19.50
CA ASN A 249 -10.69 -19.20 -18.44
C ASN A 249 -11.36 -20.11 -17.38
N THR A 250 -12.16 -21.08 -17.82
CA THR A 250 -12.89 -22.02 -16.95
C THR A 250 -12.02 -23.11 -16.33
N GLN A 251 -10.71 -23.10 -16.62
CA GLN A 251 -9.75 -23.96 -15.94
C GLN A 251 -9.75 -23.67 -14.43
N GLN A 252 -9.62 -24.73 -13.64
CA GLN A 252 -9.48 -24.63 -12.20
C GLN A 252 -8.18 -23.89 -11.87
N CYS A 253 -8.26 -22.91 -10.96
CA CYS A 253 -7.06 -22.26 -10.42
C CYS A 253 -6.30 -23.26 -9.54
N THR A 254 -5.45 -24.08 -10.14
CA THR A 254 -4.43 -24.85 -9.42
C THR A 254 -3.32 -23.87 -9.02
N GLY A 255 -3.13 -23.62 -7.71
CA GLY A 255 -2.01 -22.81 -7.21
C GLY A 255 -0.69 -23.40 -7.72
N ASP A 256 0.13 -22.61 -8.41
CA ASP A 256 1.16 -21.83 -7.73
C ASP A 256 1.40 -20.41 -8.29
N SER A 257 0.44 -19.79 -8.97
CA SER A 257 0.64 -18.41 -9.44
C SER A 257 -0.65 -17.63 -9.60
N GLY A 258 -0.93 -16.74 -8.63
CA GLY A 258 -1.75 -15.53 -8.87
C GLY A 258 -2.81 -15.20 -7.82
N GLY A 259 -2.41 -14.71 -6.64
CA GLY A 259 -3.28 -13.97 -5.72
C GLY A 259 -2.81 -14.03 -4.26
N PRO A 260 -2.84 -12.92 -3.48
CA PRO A 260 -2.44 -12.93 -2.07
C PRO A 260 -3.50 -13.62 -1.23
N TRP A 261 -3.35 -14.92 -1.03
CA TRP A 261 -4.09 -15.64 0.01
C TRP A 261 -3.72 -15.03 1.37
N TRP A 262 -4.73 -14.74 2.19
CA TRP A 262 -4.44 -14.42 3.58
C TRP A 262 -3.93 -15.66 4.30
N SER A 263 -3.16 -15.45 5.38
CA SER A 263 -2.69 -16.53 6.23
C SER A 263 -3.86 -17.36 6.75
N TRP A 264 -3.63 -18.65 6.95
CA TRP A 264 -4.62 -19.54 7.56
C TRP A 264 -5.07 -19.01 8.92
N SER A 265 -6.37 -19.14 9.22
CA SER A 265 -6.86 -18.97 10.59
C SER A 265 -6.22 -20.01 11.51
N GLN A 266 -6.24 -19.74 12.81
CA GLN A 266 -5.97 -20.77 13.82
C GLN A 266 -6.97 -21.93 13.66
N TRP A 267 -6.56 -23.12 14.09
CA TRP A 267 -7.44 -24.28 14.16
C TRP A 267 -8.57 -24.03 15.15
N SER A 268 -9.79 -24.46 14.80
CA SER A 268 -10.90 -24.46 15.74
C SER A 268 -10.60 -25.40 16.90
N VAL A 269 -11.25 -25.14 18.05
CA VAL A 269 -11.31 -26.14 19.12
C VAL A 269 -11.87 -27.45 18.57
N CYS A 270 -11.35 -28.57 19.08
CA CYS A 270 -11.79 -29.90 18.65
C CYS A 270 -13.28 -30.06 18.97
N SER A 271 -14.04 -30.65 18.05
CA SER A 271 -15.51 -30.78 18.18
C SER A 271 -15.96 -31.59 19.40
N VAL A 272 -15.07 -32.41 19.96
CA VAL A 272 -15.31 -33.20 21.17
C VAL A 272 -14.06 -33.18 22.06
N SER A 273 -14.25 -33.37 23.36
CA SER A 273 -13.15 -33.42 24.34
C SER A 273 -12.51 -34.80 24.49
N CYS A 274 -13.11 -35.88 23.96
CA CYS A 274 -12.54 -37.23 23.93
C CYS A 274 -13.17 -38.10 22.82
N GLY A 275 -12.46 -39.14 22.36
CA GLY A 275 -13.01 -40.16 21.44
C GLY A 275 -12.89 -39.89 19.94
N GLY A 276 -12.03 -38.95 19.54
CA GLY A 276 -11.80 -38.57 18.14
C GLY A 276 -12.71 -37.43 17.68
N GLY A 277 -12.12 -36.31 17.28
CA GLY A 277 -12.84 -35.08 16.98
C GLY A 277 -12.34 -34.36 15.73
N GLN A 278 -13.14 -33.43 15.24
CA GLN A 278 -12.83 -32.65 14.05
C GLN A 278 -12.39 -31.25 14.46
N GLN A 279 -11.29 -30.80 13.86
CA GLN A 279 -10.88 -29.39 13.90
C GLN A 279 -10.84 -28.84 12.48
N ALA A 280 -11.19 -27.57 12.33
CA ALA A 280 -11.24 -26.91 11.04
C ALA A 280 -10.50 -25.58 11.09
N ARG A 281 -9.86 -25.21 9.98
CA ARG A 281 -9.31 -23.87 9.74
C ARG A 281 -9.72 -23.36 8.37
N SER A 282 -9.66 -22.05 8.17
CA SER A 282 -10.05 -21.43 6.91
C SER A 282 -9.09 -20.32 6.48
N ARG A 283 -9.02 -20.07 5.17
CA ARG A 283 -8.33 -18.89 4.61
C ARG A 283 -9.18 -18.26 3.53
N LEU A 284 -8.99 -16.95 3.34
CA LEU A 284 -9.72 -16.15 2.36
C LEU A 284 -8.82 -15.74 1.21
N CYS A 285 -9.38 -15.72 0.01
CA CYS A 285 -8.80 -15.06 -1.15
C CYS A 285 -9.71 -13.90 -1.56
N ARG A 286 -9.10 -12.73 -1.82
CA ARG A 286 -9.80 -11.57 -2.39
C ARG A 286 -9.75 -11.70 -3.91
N SER A 287 -10.92 -11.81 -4.54
CA SER A 287 -11.04 -11.53 -5.97
C SER A 287 -11.45 -10.06 -6.13
N GLU A 288 -10.59 -9.23 -6.74
CA GLU A 288 -10.92 -7.84 -7.10
C GLU A 288 -12.01 -7.82 -8.20
N PRO A 289 -12.99 -6.88 -8.15
CA PRO A 289 -12.75 -5.44 -8.18
C PRO A 289 -13.29 -4.63 -6.98
N LEU A 290 -12.75 -3.42 -6.84
CA LEU A 290 -12.88 -2.44 -5.74
C LEU A 290 -14.30 -2.01 -5.31
N ASN A 291 -15.37 -2.44 -5.99
CA ASN A 291 -16.74 -1.99 -5.70
C ASN A 291 -17.69 -3.06 -5.11
N ASN A 292 -17.30 -4.35 -5.04
CA ASN A 292 -18.03 -5.36 -4.26
C ASN A 292 -17.16 -6.62 -4.04
N PRO A 293 -16.45 -6.76 -2.89
CA PRO A 293 -15.49 -7.85 -2.73
C PRO A 293 -16.20 -9.20 -2.57
N LYS A 294 -16.00 -10.11 -3.53
CA LYS A 294 -16.34 -11.53 -3.38
C LYS A 294 -15.17 -12.26 -2.75
N TYR A 295 -15.38 -12.76 -1.53
CA TYR A 295 -14.39 -13.57 -0.81
C TYR A 295 -14.63 -15.05 -1.10
N VAL A 296 -13.59 -15.75 -1.53
CA VAL A 296 -13.63 -17.21 -1.64
C VAL A 296 -13.05 -17.79 -0.35
N VAL A 297 -13.85 -18.59 0.35
CA VAL A 297 -13.43 -19.27 1.59
C VAL A 297 -12.92 -20.66 1.25
N LYS A 298 -11.66 -20.94 1.56
CA LYS A 298 -11.14 -22.32 1.56
C LYS A 298 -11.15 -22.84 2.99
N LYS A 299 -11.83 -23.97 3.23
CA LYS A 299 -11.84 -24.68 4.52
C LYS A 299 -11.04 -25.96 4.44
N GLU A 300 -10.31 -26.25 5.49
CA GLU A 300 -9.57 -27.50 5.69
C GLU A 300 -10.08 -28.13 6.99
N ILE A 301 -10.44 -29.41 6.94
CA ILE A 301 -10.97 -30.17 8.07
C ILE A 301 -10.02 -31.35 8.29
N GLU A 302 -9.56 -31.50 9.53
CA GLU A 302 -8.75 -32.62 9.96
C GLU A 302 -9.52 -33.45 10.99
N ILE A 303 -9.54 -34.76 10.79
CA ILE A 303 -10.16 -35.71 11.71
C ILE A 303 -9.04 -36.30 12.57
N SER A 304 -8.93 -35.80 13.80
CA SER A 304 -8.04 -36.38 14.81
C SER A 304 -8.69 -37.67 15.31
N ARG A 305 -8.09 -38.82 15.00
CA ARG A 305 -8.48 -40.11 15.59
C ARG A 305 -8.02 -40.24 17.02
#